data_AF-A0A5J4UNT4-F1
#
_entry.id   AF-A0A5J4UNT4-F1
#
_cell.length_a   1.000
_cell.length_b   1.000
_cell.length_c   1.000
_cell.angle_alpha   90.00
_cell.angle_beta   90.00
_cell.angle_gamma   90.00
#
_symmetry.space_group_name_H-M   'P 1'
#
loop_
_entity.id
_entity.type
_entity.pdbx_description
1 polymer ?
#
loop_
_entity_poly.entity_id
_entity_poly.type
_entity_poly.pdbx_seq_one_letter_code
_entity_poly.pdbx_strand_id
1 'polypeptide(L)' 'ICAKSGIDPSLAESGIVEEIVRAAGTELHTIASIVGGLASQESVKLLSHTFTPLKNTNVYNGLNCTTASGDI' A
#
# COMPACT_ATOMS: atom_id res chain seq x y z
N ILE A 1 -7.26 9.28 20.53
CA ILE A 1 -7.72 8.85 19.18
C ILE A 1 -7.70 7.33 19.08
N CYS A 2 -6.60 6.65 19.41
CA CYS A 2 -6.50 5.17 19.36
C CYS A 2 -7.58 4.43 20.17
N ALA A 3 -7.84 4.81 21.43
CA ALA A 3 -8.85 4.15 22.27
C ALA A 3 -10.33 4.30 21.81
N LYS A 4 -10.63 5.25 20.91
CA LYS A 4 -11.99 5.43 20.34
C LYS A 4 -12.13 4.87 18.92
N SER A 5 -11.03 4.46 18.29
CA SER A 5 -10.99 4.10 16.86
C SER A 5 -10.96 2.58 16.63
N GLY A 6 -11.01 1.76 17.69
CA GLY A 6 -10.92 0.30 17.59
C GLY A 6 -9.55 -0.22 17.11
N ILE A 7 -8.52 0.62 17.15
CA ILE A 7 -7.15 0.27 16.73
C ILE A 7 -6.42 -0.34 17.93
N ASP A 8 -5.77 -1.49 17.72
CA ASP A 8 -4.95 -2.16 18.72
C ASP A 8 -3.92 -1.16 19.31
N PRO A 9 -3.83 -1.01 20.64
CA PRO A 9 -2.90 -0.09 21.28
C PRO A 9 -1.43 -0.31 20.90
N SER A 10 -1.04 -1.53 20.54
CA SER A 10 0.33 -1.86 20.12
C SER A 10 0.74 -1.17 18.80
N LEU A 11 -0.23 -0.87 17.91
CA LEU A 11 0.02 -0.09 16.69
C LEU A 11 0.27 1.39 16.96
N ALA A 12 -0.15 1.90 18.12
CA ALA A 12 0.12 3.29 18.49
C ALA A 12 1.59 3.49 18.88
N GLU A 13 2.25 2.44 19.40
CA GLU A 13 3.65 2.49 19.83
C GLU A 13 4.63 2.53 18.64
N SER A 14 4.22 2.02 17.47
CA SER A 14 5.05 1.97 16.25
C SER A 14 4.98 3.22 15.37
N GLY A 15 4.25 4.27 15.78
CA GLY A 15 4.10 5.53 15.05
C GLY A 15 3.23 5.48 13.78
N ILE A 16 2.67 4.31 13.44
CA ILE A 16 1.86 4.13 12.22
C ILE A 16 0.60 4.99 12.26
N VAL A 17 -0.05 5.09 13.42
CA VAL A 17 -1.27 5.90 13.57
C VAL A 17 -0.98 7.38 13.35
N GLU A 18 0.14 7.89 13.85
CA GLU A 18 0.56 9.27 13.65
C GLU A 18 0.83 9.55 12.17
N GLU A 19 1.47 8.60 11.48
CA GLU A 19 1.77 8.72 10.07
C GLU A 19 0.51 8.71 9.19
N ILE A 20 -0.49 7.89 9.53
CA ILE A 20 -1.80 7.89 8.84
C ILE A 20 -2.49 9.24 9.02
N VAL A 21 -2.47 9.81 10.24
CA VAL A 21 -3.03 11.13 10.52
C VAL A 21 -2.25 12.22 9.77
N ARG A 22 -0.92 12.14 9.72
CA ARG A 22 -0.05 13.06 8.99
C ARG A 22 -0.32 13.02 7.49
N ALA A 23 -0.53 11.82 6.94
CA ALA A 23 -0.85 11.62 5.53
C ALA A 23 -2.22 12.19 5.16
N ALA A 24 -3.19 12.20 6.09
CA ALA A 24 -4.49 12.87 5.95
C ALA A 24 -5.26 12.56 4.64
N GLY A 25 -5.07 11.35 4.07
CA GLY A 25 -5.68 10.95 2.80
C GLY A 25 -5.09 11.65 1.55
N THR A 26 -3.91 12.24 1.67
CA THR A 26 -3.22 12.88 0.53
C THR A 26 -2.72 11.85 -0.49
N GLU A 27 -2.80 12.23 -1.76
CA GLU A 27 -2.34 11.42 -2.89
C GLU A 27 -1.12 12.06 -3.54
N LEU A 28 0.07 11.59 -3.16
CA LEU A 28 1.31 12.12 -3.70
C LEU A 28 1.53 11.62 -5.14
N HIS A 29 1.79 12.55 -6.07
CA HIS A 29 2.01 12.24 -7.48
C HIS A 29 3.06 11.14 -7.71
N THR A 30 4.15 11.16 -6.94
CA THR A 30 5.22 10.15 -7.04
C THR A 30 4.74 8.76 -6.63
N ILE A 31 3.98 8.67 -5.52
CA ILE A 31 3.41 7.40 -5.04
C ILE A 31 2.35 6.90 -6.02
N ALA A 32 1.46 7.78 -6.49
CA ALA A 32 0.46 7.46 -7.49
C ALA A 32 1.09 6.97 -8.81
N SER A 33 2.19 7.59 -9.24
CA SER A 33 2.90 7.16 -10.46
C SER A 33 3.50 5.76 -10.33
N ILE A 34 4.08 5.43 -9.17
CA ILE A 34 4.62 4.10 -8.90
C ILE A 34 3.49 3.05 -8.88
N VAL A 35 2.44 3.30 -8.10
CA VAL A 35 1.28 2.39 -7.99
C VAL A 35 0.58 2.22 -9.33
N GLY A 36 0.40 3.30 -10.10
CA GLY A 36 -0.17 3.27 -11.44
C GLY A 36 0.66 2.45 -12.43
N GLY A 37 2.00 2.53 -12.34
CA GLY A 37 2.90 1.69 -13.13
C GLY A 37 2.76 0.20 -12.80
N LEU A 38 2.71 -0.14 -11.51
CA LEU A 38 2.48 -1.51 -11.05
C LEU A 38 1.13 -2.04 -11.55
N ALA A 39 0.05 -1.28 -11.36
CA ALA A 39 -1.29 -1.66 -11.80
C ALA A 39 -1.41 -1.80 -13.32
N SER A 40 -0.78 -0.90 -14.08
CA SER A 40 -0.74 -0.97 -15.55
C SER A 40 -0.04 -2.25 -16.02
N GLN A 41 1.09 -2.57 -15.41
CA GLN A 41 1.82 -3.78 -15.78
C GLN A 41 1.00 -5.03 -15.44
N GLU A 42 0.39 -5.13 -14.27
CA GLU A 42 -0.49 -6.25 -13.92
C GLU A 42 -1.68 -6.38 -14.89
N SER A 43 -2.23 -5.26 -15.34
CA SER A 43 -3.30 -5.25 -16.35
C SER A 43 -2.82 -5.87 -17.67
N VAL A 44 -1.62 -5.51 -18.14
CA VAL A 44 -1.02 -6.09 -19.35
C VAL A 44 -0.77 -7.60 -19.18
N LYS A 45 -0.30 -8.04 -18.01
CA LYS A 45 -0.09 -9.48 -17.73
C LYS A 45 -1.41 -10.25 -17.85
N LEU A 46 -2.49 -9.72 -17.28
CA LEU A 46 -3.82 -10.34 -17.34
C LEU A 46 -4.37 -10.38 -18.78
N LEU A 47 -4.21 -9.32 -19.56
CA LEU A 47 -4.72 -9.24 -20.93
C LEU A 47 -3.94 -10.12 -21.91
N SER A 48 -2.61 -10.18 -21.78
CA SER A 48 -1.75 -10.88 -22.73
C SER A 48 -1.58 -12.37 -22.41
N HIS A 49 -1.82 -12.78 -21.16
CA HIS A 49 -1.52 -14.12 -20.65
C HIS A 49 -0.04 -14.52 -20.80
N THR A 50 0.87 -13.57 -21.03
CA THR A 50 2.28 -13.83 -21.32
C THR A 50 3.13 -13.93 -20.05
N PHE A 51 2.60 -13.53 -18.89
CA PHE A 51 3.33 -13.50 -17.62
C PHE A 51 2.43 -13.89 -16.45
N THR A 52 3.05 -14.32 -15.35
CA THR A 52 2.36 -14.66 -14.10
C THR A 52 1.92 -13.39 -13.34
N PRO A 53 0.61 -13.21 -13.06
CA PRO A 53 0.12 -12.11 -12.25
C PRO A 53 0.57 -12.21 -10.78
N LEU A 54 0.60 -11.07 -10.10
CA LEU A 54 0.77 -11.02 -8.64
C LEU A 54 -0.39 -11.71 -7.91
N LYS A 55 -0.09 -12.30 -6.75
CA LYS A 55 -1.11 -12.95 -5.91
C LYS A 55 -1.83 -11.93 -5.04
N ASN A 56 -3.14 -11.82 -5.25
CA ASN A 56 -4.13 -11.12 -4.42
C ASN A 56 -3.82 -9.64 -4.13
N THR A 57 -3.01 -9.35 -3.11
CA THR A 57 -2.77 -7.99 -2.63
C THR A 57 -1.29 -7.62 -2.67
N ASN A 58 -1.01 -6.42 -3.17
CA ASN A 58 0.31 -5.80 -3.15
C ASN A 58 0.25 -4.47 -2.37
N VAL A 59 1.18 -4.29 -1.43
CA VAL A 59 1.29 -3.07 -0.61
C VAL A 59 2.67 -2.47 -0.85
N TYR A 60 2.70 -1.19 -1.24
CA TYR A 60 3.92 -0.41 -1.40
C TYR A 60 4.05 0.63 -0.29
N ASN A 61 5.16 0.60 0.44
CA ASN A 61 5.53 1.59 1.44
C ASN A 61 6.52 2.60 0.83
N GLY A 62 6.04 3.81 0.57
CA GLY A 62 6.83 4.90 0.01
C GLY A 62 7.87 5.52 0.95
N LEU A 63 7.78 5.30 2.27
CA LEU A 63 8.75 5.85 3.24
C LEU A 63 10.06 5.05 3.21
N ASN A 64 9.94 3.73 3.18
CA ASN A 64 11.09 2.81 3.20
C ASN A 64 11.42 2.22 1.83
N CYS A 65 10.66 2.59 0.79
CA CYS A 65 10.76 2.01 -0.55
C CYS A 65 10.68 0.48 -0.55
N THR A 66 9.82 -0.08 0.30
CA THR A 66 9.62 -1.54 0.41
C THR A 66 8.26 -1.95 -0.16
N THR A 67 8.21 -3.16 -0.72
CA THR A 67 6.98 -3.74 -1.28
C THR A 67 6.74 -5.11 -0.66
N ALA A 68 5.50 -5.40 -0.29
CA ALA A 68 5.07 -6.71 0.16
C ALA A 68 3.90 -7.22 -0.70
N SER A 69 3.90 -8.51 -1.02
CA SER A 69 2.82 -9.17 -1.75
C SER A 69 2.40 -10.42 -1.01
N GLY A 70 1.10 -10.61 -0.79
CA GLY A 70 0.56 -11.77 -0.09
C GLY A 70 -0.95 -11.75 0.02
N ASP A 71 -1.48 -12.85 0.56
CA ASP A 71 -2.90 -12.98 0.91
C ASP A 71 -3.06 -12.41 2.33
N ILE A 72 -3.47 -11.13 2.41
CA ILE A 72 -3.72 -10.40 3.67
C ILE A 72 -5.15 -10.66 4.16
#